data_AF-A0A967L1D6-F1
#
_entry.id   AF-A0A967L1D6-F1
#
_cell.length_a   1.000
_cell.length_b   1.000
_cell.length_c   1.000
_cell.angle_alpha   90.00
_cell.angle_beta   90.00
_cell.angle_gamma   90.00
#
_symmetry.space_group_name_H-M   'P 1'
#
loop_
_entity.id
_entity.type
_entity.pdbx_description
1 polymer ?
#
loop_
_entity_poly.entity_id
_entity_poly.type
_entity_poly.pdbx_seq_one_letter_code
_entity_poly.pdbx_strand_id
1 'polypeptide(L)' 'VTGNKLEDKYYYRHSGYPGGLKEIKLRDQLEKHPDRVIKQAVWGMLP' A
#
# COMPACT_ATOMS: atom_id res chain seq x y z
N VAL A 1 -8.89 -5.46 8.98
CA VAL A 1 -7.56 -4.98 9.43
C VAL A 1 -7.55 -5.05 10.94
N THR A 2 -6.52 -5.63 11.58
CA THR A 2 -6.50 -5.85 13.04
C THR A 2 -5.33 -5.12 13.70
N GLY A 3 -5.53 -4.61 14.91
CA GLY A 3 -4.52 -3.85 15.68
C GLY A 3 -4.12 -2.52 15.03
N ASN A 4 -2.88 -2.08 15.26
CA ASN A 4 -2.32 -0.81 14.75
C ASN A 4 -1.90 -0.85 13.26
N LYS A 5 -2.23 -1.93 12.54
CA LYS A 5 -1.87 -2.10 11.12
C LYS A 5 -2.39 -1.00 10.20
N LEU A 6 -3.45 -0.27 10.59
CA LEU A 6 -3.93 0.89 9.84
C LEU A 6 -2.89 2.01 9.77
N GLU A 7 -2.11 2.19 10.84
CA GLU A 7 -1.09 3.24 10.94
C GLU A 7 0.31 2.73 10.61
N ASP A 8 0.59 1.48 10.93
CA ASP A 8 1.94 0.90 10.81
C ASP A 8 2.20 0.26 9.44
N LYS A 9 1.16 -0.05 8.65
CA LYS A 9 1.34 -0.67 7.34
C LYS A 9 1.62 0.40 6.29
N TYR A 10 2.76 0.26 5.60
CA TYR A 10 3.14 1.10 4.48
C TYR A 10 3.11 0.31 3.17
N TYR A 11 2.66 0.99 2.11
CA TYR A 11 2.78 0.53 0.74
C TYR A 11 3.95 1.24 0.09
N TYR A 12 4.86 0.46 -0.48
CA TYR A 12 6.03 0.97 -1.19
C TYR A 12 5.87 0.77 -2.69
N ARG A 13 6.25 1.76 -3.48
CA ARG A 13 6.36 1.66 -4.93
C ARG A 13 7.59 2.41 -5.41
N HIS A 14 8.35 1.81 -6.32
CA HIS A 14 9.52 2.43 -6.91
C HIS A 14 9.25 2.79 -8.38
N SER A 15 9.71 3.96 -8.83
CA SER A 15 9.56 4.40 -10.23
C SER A 15 10.61 3.83 -11.18
N GLY A 16 11.72 3.30 -10.66
CA GLY A 16 12.86 2.80 -11.45
C GLY A 16 14.04 3.78 -11.54
N TYR A 17 13.85 5.03 -11.13
CA TYR A 17 14.89 6.06 -11.11
C TYR A 17 15.51 6.22 -9.70
N PRO A 18 16.77 6.67 -9.58
CA PRO A 18 17.37 7.00 -8.28
C PRO A 18 16.50 8.00 -7.50
N GLY A 19 16.18 7.69 -6.24
CA GLY A 19 15.25 8.49 -5.41
C GLY A 19 13.77 8.30 -5.74
N GLY A 20 13.43 7.35 -6.60
CA GLY A 20 12.07 7.07 -7.06
C GLY A 20 11.18 6.29 -6.10
N LEU A 21 11.61 6.11 -4.85
CA LEU A 21 10.84 5.37 -3.84
C LEU A 21 9.71 6.26 -3.31
N LYS A 22 8.49 5.74 -3.38
CA LYS A 22 7.30 6.36 -2.79
C LYS A 22 6.69 5.42 -1.77
N GLU A 23 6.36 5.97 -0.61
CA GLU A 23 5.68 5.26 0.47
C GLU A 23 4.34 5.94 0.78
N ILE A 24 3.34 5.14 1.13
CA ILE A 24 2.03 5.64 1.59
C ILE A 24 1.48 4.72 2.68
N LYS A 25 0.95 5.30 3.75
CA LYS A 25 0.32 4.55 4.84
C LYS A 25 -0.96 3.87 4.36
N LEU A 26 -1.30 2.73 4.97
CA LEU A 26 -2.54 2.00 4.68
C LEU A 26 -3.76 2.89 4.92
N ARG A 27 -3.79 3.67 6.01
CA ARG A 27 -4.86 4.66 6.27
C ARG A 27 -5.03 5.63 5.12
N ASP A 28 -3.96 6.32 4.75
CA ASP A 28 -4.02 7.37 3.71
C ASP A 28 -4.37 6.78 2.33
N GLN A 29 -3.92 5.55 2.07
CA GLN A 29 -4.25 4.82 0.85
C GLN A 29 -5.71 4.37 0.83
N LEU A 30 -6.27 3.96 1.97
CA LEU A 30 -7.69 3.63 2.11
C LEU A 30 -8.59 4.86 1.90
N GLU A 31 -8.17 6.02 2.38
CA GLU A 31 -8.92 7.28 2.19
C GLU A 31 -8.87 7.78 0.74
N LYS A 32 -7.70 7.71 0.09
CA LYS A 32 -7.54 8.21 -1.28
C LYS A 32 -8.01 7.24 -2.36
N HIS A 33 -7.64 5.96 -2.23
CA HIS A 33 -7.85 4.93 -3.25
C HIS A 33 -8.04 3.54 -2.61
N PRO A 34 -9.22 3.28 -1.99
CA PRO A 34 -9.49 2.02 -1.29
C PRO A 34 -9.46 0.79 -2.22
N ASP A 35 -9.78 0.98 -3.50
CA ASP A 35 -9.70 -0.04 -4.56
C ASP A 35 -8.30 -0.64 -4.70
N ARG A 36 -7.26 0.19 -4.58
CA ARG A 36 -5.86 -0.26 -4.70
C ARG A 36 -5.43 -1.15 -3.54
N VAL A 37 -5.96 -0.90 -2.34
CA VAL A 37 -5.67 -1.69 -1.14
C VAL A 37 -6.13 -3.13 -1.34
N ILE A 38 -7.37 -3.31 -1.81
CA ILE A 38 -7.95 -4.62 -2.08
C ILE A 38 -7.22 -5.29 -3.24
N LYS A 39 -7.01 -4.57 -4.35
CA LYS A 39 -6.32 -5.11 -5.53
C LYS A 39 -4.91 -5.61 -5.20
N GLN A 40 -4.13 -4.83 -4.45
CA GLN A 40 -2.77 -5.24 -4.05
C GLN A 40 -2.78 -6.42 -3.10
N ALA A 41 -3.75 -6.48 -2.18
CA ALA A 41 -3.89 -7.63 -1.28
C ALA A 41 -4.18 -8.91 -2.07
N VAL A 42 -5.13 -8.87 -3.01
CA VAL A 42 -5.52 -10.03 -3.81
C VAL A 42 -4.40 -10.41 -4.80
N TRP A 43 -3.77 -9.43 -5.45
CA TRP A 43 -2.69 -9.68 -6.41
C TRP A 43 -1.52 -10.41 -5.77
N GLY A 44 -1.17 -10.11 -4.52
CA GLY A 44 -0.14 -10.83 -3.78
C GLY A 44 -0.53 -12.25 -3.35
N MET A 45 -1.81 -12.64 -3.52
CA MET A 45 -2.29 -14.00 -3.28
C MET A 45 -2.39 -14.84 -4.57
N LEU A 46 -2.15 -14.23 -5.74
CA LEU A 46 -2.16 -14.92 -7.02
C LEU A 46 -0.76 -15.48 -7.32
N PRO A 47 -0.66 -16.73 -7.79
CA PRO A 47 0.60 -17.34 -8.23
C PRO A 47 1.12 -16.73 -9.53
#